data_AF-A0A7C7RKJ5-F1
#
_entry.id   AF-A0A7C7RKJ5-F1
#
_cell.length_a   1.000
_cell.length_b   1.000
_cell.length_c   1.000
_cell.angle_alpha   90.00
_cell.angle_beta   90.00
_cell.angle_gamma   90.00
#
_symmetry.space_group_name_H-M   'P 1'
#
loop_
_entity.id
_entity.type
_entity.pdbx_description
1 polymer ?
#
loop_
_entity_poly.entity_id
_entity_poly.type
_entity_poly.pdbx_seq_one_letter_code
_entity_poly.pdbx_strand_id
1 'polypeptide(L)' 'MPDYLAPRLFRNGHLQSIYPTIFRKVNGVHYRRERITTPDNDFLDLDWVST' A
#
# COMPACT_ATOMS: atom_id res chain seq x y z
N MET A 1 21.70 27.60 4.93
CA MET A 1 21.11 26.24 4.78
C MET A 1 21.37 25.80 3.36
N PRO A 2 21.79 24.56 3.08
CA PRO A 2 21.94 24.13 1.69
C PRO A 2 20.56 24.12 1.02
N ASP A 3 20.49 24.66 -0.19
CA ASP A 3 19.27 24.61 -0.99
C ASP A 3 18.93 23.14 -1.31
N TYR A 4 17.67 22.76 -1.10
CA TYR A 4 17.22 21.39 -1.38
C TYR A 4 17.27 21.13 -2.89
N LEU A 5 18.17 20.23 -3.31
CA LEU A 5 18.27 19.77 -4.69
C LEU A 5 17.52 18.45 -4.87
N ALA A 6 16.30 18.54 -5.39
CA ALA A 6 15.52 17.35 -5.72
C ALA A 6 16.29 16.43 -6.71
N PRO A 7 16.33 15.10 -6.48
CA PRO A 7 16.93 14.15 -7.40
C PRO A 7 16.33 14.31 -8.81
N ARG A 8 17.16 14.19 -9.85
CA ARG A 8 16.79 14.52 -11.24
C ARG A 8 15.50 13.82 -11.74
N LEU A 9 15.23 12.61 -11.26
CA LEU A 9 14.04 11.81 -11.58
C LEU A 9 12.74 12.24 -10.86
N PHE A 10 12.85 12.99 -9.75
CA PHE A 10 11.71 13.39 -8.89
C PHE A 10 11.48 14.91 -8.88
N ARG A 11 11.91 15.62 -9.94
CA ARG A 11 11.69 17.07 -10.08
C ARG A 11 10.24 17.43 -10.45
N ASN A 12 9.45 16.47 -10.91
CA ASN A 12 8.03 16.64 -11.18
C ASN A 12 7.23 16.06 -10.00
N GLY A 13 6.39 16.90 -9.38
CA GLY A 13 5.56 16.50 -8.24
C GLY A 13 4.62 15.32 -8.55
N HIS A 14 4.18 15.17 -9.80
CA HIS A 14 3.39 14.00 -10.20
C HIS A 14 4.22 12.72 -10.19
N LEU A 15 5.48 12.75 -10.65
CA LEU A 15 6.35 11.58 -10.62
C LEU A 15 6.67 11.17 -9.17
N GLN A 16 6.83 12.14 -8.27
CA GLN A 16 7.04 11.89 -6.84
C GLN A 16 5.85 11.16 -6.19
N SER A 17 4.61 11.41 -6.65
CA SER A 17 3.41 10.74 -6.14
C SER A 17 3.08 9.42 -6.85
N ILE A 18 3.27 9.36 -8.18
CA ILE A 18 2.93 8.18 -8.99
C ILE A 18 3.91 7.03 -8.77
N TYR A 19 5.22 7.32 -8.76
CA TYR A 19 6.24 6.29 -8.66
C TYR A 19 6.11 5.41 -7.40
N PRO A 20 6.01 5.94 -6.17
CA PRO A 20 5.80 5.11 -4.98
C PRO A 20 4.45 4.40 -5.02
N THR A 21 3.42 4.96 -5.63
CA THR A 21 2.11 4.29 -5.73
C THR A 21 2.19 2.99 -6.53
N ILE A 22 2.94 2.99 -7.64
CA ILE A 22 3.03 1.83 -8.55
C ILE A 22 4.13 0.85 -8.10
N PHE A 23 5.28 1.37 -7.66
CA PHE A 23 6.48 0.55 -7.47
C PHE A 23 6.81 0.23 -6.01
N ARG A 24 6.14 0.85 -5.03
CA ARG A 24 6.38 0.53 -3.61
C ARG A 24 5.86 -0.87 -3.30
N LYS A 25 6.80 -1.80 -3.13
CA LYS A 25 6.52 -3.11 -2.54
C LYS A 25 6.57 -2.98 -1.01
N VAL A 26 5.48 -3.35 -0.35
CA VAL A 26 5.45 -3.47 1.11
C VAL A 26 5.86 -4.89 1.47
N ASN A 27 7.13 -5.08 1.82
CA ASN A 27 7.65 -6.39 2.22
C ASN A 27 7.34 -6.63 3.71
N GLY A 28 7.01 -7.86 4.09
CA GLY A 28 6.80 -8.26 5.50
C GLY A 28 5.37 -8.11 6.03
N VAL A 29 4.43 -7.61 5.22
CA VAL A 29 3.01 -7.60 5.61
C VAL A 29 2.36 -8.87 5.09
N HIS A 30 2.20 -9.85 5.97
CA HIS A 30 1.51 -11.09 5.67
C HIS A 30 0.01 -10.91 5.90
N TYR A 31 -0.71 -10.63 4.81
CA TYR A 31 -2.17 -10.61 4.83
C TYR A 31 -2.72 -12.03 4.84
N ARG A 32 -3.53 -12.36 5.83
CA ARG A 32 -4.32 -13.58 5.86
C ARG A 32 -5.80 -13.21 5.76
N ARG A 33 -6.43 -13.57 4.64
CA ARG A 33 -7.88 -13.42 4.47
C ARG A 33 -8.61 -14.57 5.13
N GLU A 34 -9.63 -14.24 5.90
CA GLU A 34 -10.60 -15.17 6.47
C GLU A 34 -11.99 -14.77 6.00
N ARG A 35 -12.75 -15.74 5.45
CA ARG A 35 -14.13 -15.54 5.04
C ARG A 35 -15.06 -16.26 6.00
N ILE A 36 -16.03 -15.53 6.52
CA ILE A 36 -17.09 -16.07 7.37
C ILE A 36 -18.39 -16.02 6.58
N THR A 37 -19.05 -17.16 6.41
CA THR A 37 -20.40 -17.24 5.85
C THR A 37 -21.42 -17.08 6.97
N THR A 38 -22.40 -16.21 6.79
CA THR A 38 -23.43 -15.97 7.80
C THR A 38 -24.69 -16.79 7.52
N PRO A 39 -25.52 -17.07 8.55
CA PRO A 39 -26.73 -17.89 8.39
C PRO A 39 -27.80 -17.29 7.47
N ASP A 40 -27.77 -15.98 7.25
CA ASP A 40 -28.61 -15.26 6.27
C ASP A 40 -28.06 -15.30 4.84
N ASN A 41 -27.08 -16.17 4.59
CA ASN A 41 -26.46 -16.40 3.29
C ASN A 41 -25.69 -15.17 2.75
N ASP A 42 -25.19 -14.35 3.66
CA ASP A 42 -24.23 -13.28 3.40
C ASP A 42 -22.79 -13.73 3.74
N PHE A 43 -21.82 -12.83 3.55
CA PHE A 43 -20.41 -13.09 3.86
C PHE A 43 -19.70 -11.90 4.48
N LEU A 44 -18.74 -12.21 5.35
CA LEU A 44 -17.78 -11.25 5.90
C LEU A 44 -16.37 -11.67 5.48
N ASP A 45 -15.65 -10.78 4.80
CA ASP A 45 -14.23 -10.94 4.51
C ASP A 45 -13.41 -10.12 5.50
N LEU A 46 -12.58 -10.81 6.29
CA LEU A 46 -11.66 -10.23 7.25
C LEU A 46 -10.23 -10.38 6.75
N ASP A 47 -9.51 -9.26 6.62
CA ASP A 47 -8.10 -9.26 6.25
C ASP A 47 -7.23 -9.02 7.50
N TRP A 48 -6.57 -10.08 7.96
CA TRP A 48 -5.68 -10.04 9.11
C TRP A 48 -4.25 -9.68 8.69
N VAL A 49 -3.57 -8.87 9.51
CA VAL A 49 -2.14 -8.58 9.38
C VAL A 49 -1.43 -9.10 10.62
N SER A 50 -0.55 -10.08 10.44
CA SER A 50 0.39 -10.50 11.49
C SER A 50 1.73 -9.77 11.28
N THR A 51 2.16 -9.01 12.30
CA THR A 51 3.48 -8.35 12.36
C THR A 51 4.56 -9.36 12.72
#